data_AF-A0A519ILM8-F1
#
_entry.id   AF-A0A519ILM8-F1
#
_cell.length_a   1.000
_cell.length_b   1.000
_cell.length_c   1.000
_cell.angle_alpha   90.00
_cell.angle_beta   90.00
_cell.angle_gamma   90.00
#
_symmetry.space_group_name_H-M   'P 1'
#
loop_
_entity.id
_entity.type
_entity.pdbx_description
1 polymer ?
#
loop_
_entity_poly.entity_id
_entity_poly.type
_entity_poly.pdbx_seq_one_letter_code
_entity_poly.pdbx_strand_id
1 'polypeptide(L)' 'AMPSAASLQAALNPAPVKSLYFVSRGDGSSEFSDDLAAHNRAVNKYQRGGK' A
#
# COMPACT_ATOMS: atom_id res chain seq x y z
N ALA A 1 -3.33 -10.72 -17.08
CA ALA A 1 -3.42 -11.46 -15.80
C ALA A 1 -4.87 -11.79 -15.53
N MET A 2 -5.18 -12.96 -14.96
CA MET A 2 -6.52 -13.28 -14.47
C MET A 2 -6.56 -13.02 -12.95
N PRO A 3 -7.51 -12.23 -12.43
CA PRO A 3 -7.61 -11.95 -11.00
C PRO A 3 -8.05 -13.21 -10.23
N SER A 4 -7.59 -13.33 -8.98
CA SER A 4 -8.07 -14.38 -8.09
C SER A 4 -9.44 -14.03 -7.51
N ALA A 5 -10.13 -15.00 -6.92
CA ALA A 5 -11.37 -14.77 -6.20
C ALA A 5 -11.22 -13.71 -5.09
N ALA A 6 -10.07 -13.72 -4.39
CA ALA A 6 -9.78 -12.73 -3.34
C ALA A 6 -9.68 -11.30 -3.91
N SER A 7 -9.08 -11.15 -5.10
CA SER A 7 -9.01 -9.85 -5.78
C SER A 7 -10.41 -9.35 -6.17
N LEU A 8 -11.29 -10.23 -6.64
CA LEU A 8 -12.68 -9.87 -6.97
C LEU A 8 -13.46 -9.46 -5.72
N GLN A 9 -13.32 -10.18 -4.62
CA GLN A 9 -14.00 -9.85 -3.36
C GLN A 9 -13.58 -8.49 -2.81
N ALA A 10 -12.28 -8.16 -2.85
CA ALA A 10 -11.75 -6.87 -2.40
C ALA A 10 -12.23 -5.70 -3.29
N ALA A 11 -12.38 -5.94 -4.60
CA ALA A 11 -12.91 -4.94 -5.52
C ALA A 11 -14.39 -4.64 -5.26
N LEU A 12 -15.19 -5.67 -4.94
CA LEU A 12 -16.61 -5.52 -4.63
C LEU A 12 -16.87 -5.02 -3.20
N ASN A 13 -15.98 -5.32 -2.26
CA ASN A 13 -16.09 -4.98 -0.85
C ASN A 13 -14.79 -4.31 -0.37
N PRO A 14 -14.55 -3.04 -0.75
CA PRO A 14 -13.36 -2.34 -0.32
C PRO A 14 -13.38 -2.09 1.19
N ALA A 15 -12.21 -2.10 1.82
CA ALA A 15 -12.08 -1.69 3.21
C ALA A 15 -12.40 -0.19 3.35
N PRO A 16 -13.12 0.23 4.42
CA PRO A 16 -13.43 1.64 4.65
C PRO A 16 -12.21 2.38 5.20
N VAL A 17 -11.25 2.69 4.32
CA VAL A 17 -10.01 3.40 4.65
C VAL A 17 -9.95 4.75 3.95
N LYS A 18 -9.24 5.72 4.56
CA LYS A 18 -9.02 7.05 3.97
C LYS A 18 -7.70 7.16 3.21
N SER A 19 -6.89 6.10 3.25
CA SER A 19 -5.56 6.07 2.67
C SER A 19 -5.59 6.31 1.17
N LEU A 20 -4.80 7.29 0.72
CA LEU A 20 -4.67 7.64 -0.70
C LEU A 20 -3.38 7.10 -1.31
N TYR A 21 -2.40 6.79 -0.47
CA TYR A 21 -1.08 6.35 -0.88
C TYR A 21 -0.72 5.03 -0.20
N PHE A 22 0.07 4.21 -0.89
CA PHE A 22 0.67 3.03 -0.30
C PHE A 22 2.10 2.84 -0.81
N VAL A 23 2.93 2.20 0.01
CA VAL A 23 4.30 1.83 -0.36
C VAL A 23 4.59 0.41 0.12
N SER A 24 5.19 -0.41 -0.75
CA SER A 24 5.64 -1.76 -0.36
C SER A 24 6.76 -1.66 0.65
N ARG A 25 6.68 -2.44 1.73
CA ARG A 25 7.71 -2.52 2.77
C ARG A 25 8.87 -3.44 2.40
N GLY A 26 8.73 -4.25 1.35
CA GLY A 26 9.73 -5.24 0.91
C GLY A 26 9.63 -6.60 1.60
N ASP A 27 8.80 -6.73 2.64
CA ASP A 27 8.55 -7.97 3.39
C ASP A 27 7.25 -8.70 2.95
N GLY A 28 6.65 -8.26 1.85
CA GLY A 28 5.34 -8.74 1.38
C GLY A 28 4.15 -7.96 1.95
N SER A 29 4.37 -7.02 2.86
CA SER A 29 3.35 -6.09 3.36
C SER A 29 3.47 -4.70 2.73
N SER A 30 2.43 -3.88 2.91
CA SER A 30 2.38 -2.49 2.43
C SER A 30 2.05 -1.55 3.58
N GLU A 31 2.65 -0.37 3.55
CA GLU A 31 2.28 0.76 4.41
C GLU A 31 1.32 1.68 3.67
N PHE A 32 0.22 2.05 4.32
CA PHE A 32 -0.79 2.96 3.78
C PHE A 32 -0.67 4.34 4.43
N SER A 33 -0.96 5.40 3.69
CA SER A 33 -0.86 6.79 4.15
C SER A 33 -2.00 7.64 3.59
N ASP A 34 -2.54 8.52 4.43
CA ASP A 34 -3.64 9.42 4.06
C ASP A 34 -3.14 10.68 3.31
N ASP A 35 -1.89 11.07 3.54
CA ASP A 35 -1.29 12.27 2.93
C ASP A 35 0.08 12.00 2.28
N LEU A 36 0.48 12.90 1.39
CA LEU A 36 1.71 12.79 0.61
C LEU A 36 2.98 12.89 1.48
N ALA A 37 2.94 13.66 2.57
CA ALA A 37 4.09 13.81 3.44
C ALA A 37 4.37 12.51 4.22
N ALA A 38 3.32 11.86 4.72
CA ALA A 38 3.37 10.55 5.33
C ALA A 38 3.86 9.49 4.35
N HIS A 39 3.33 9.48 3.13
CA HIS A 39 3.80 8.59 2.08
C HIS A 39 5.30 8.75 1.80
N ASN A 40 5.79 9.98 1.64
CA ASN A 40 7.21 10.23 1.37
C ASN A 40 8.13 9.79 2.51
N ARG A 41 7.69 9.93 3.78
CA ARG A 41 8.40 9.37 4.93
C ARG A 41 8.48 7.85 4.84
N ALA A 42 7.36 7.19 4.52
CA ALA A 42 7.31 5.75 4.36
C ALA A 42 8.19 5.27 3.18
N VAL A 43 8.17 5.95 2.04
CA VAL A 43 9.06 5.67 0.90
C VAL A 43 10.53 5.80 1.29
N ASN A 44 10.90 6.85 2.01
CA ASN A 44 12.27 7.03 2.49
C ASN A 44 12.69 5.88 3.42
N LYS A 45 11.78 5.46 4.31
CA LYS A 45 12.00 4.38 5.28
C LYS A 45 12.14 3.00 4.62
N TYR A 46 11.26 2.66 3.69
CA TYR A 46 11.15 1.29 3.16
C TYR A 46 11.87 1.06 1.84
N GLN A 47 12.05 2.09 1.01
CA GLN A 47 12.60 1.92 -0.34
C GLN A 47 13.93 2.64 -0.56
N ARG A 48 14.19 3.77 0.11
CA ARG A 48 15.37 4.62 -0.16
C ARG A 48 16.49 4.47 0.88
N GLY A 49 16.20 3.87 2.03
CA GLY A 49 17.18 3.55 3.09
C GLY A 49 17.94 2.23 2.89
N GLY A 50 17.58 1.43 1.88
CA GLY A 50 18.27 0.18 1.55
C GLY A 50 19.43 0.41 0.59
N LYS A 51 20.62 0.68 1.14
CA LYS A 51 21.90 0.36 0.51
C LYS A 51 22.55 -0.78 1.29
#